data_AF-A0A132N788-F1
#
_entry.id   AF-A0A132N788-F1
#
_cell.length_a   1.000
_cell.length_b   1.000
_cell.length_c   1.000
_cell.angle_alpha   90.00
_cell.angle_beta   90.00
_cell.angle_gamma   90.00
#
_symmetry.space_group_name_H-M   'P 1'
#
loop_
_entity.id
_entity.type
_entity.pdbx_description
1 polymer ?
#
loop_
_entity_poly.entity_id
_entity_poly.type
_entity_poly.pdbx_seq_one_letter_code
_entity_poly.pdbx_strand_id
1 'polypeptide(L)'
;MGLFAAVLLLTAGLASLPPVQARVKAATTTTEALGGEVPRPFTSSITHQTVTLDGVTGDLYLPQGQNPAPAVVVLPGATPQGPRDPRVVRLAGALSRGKRAVFVPDLHLHCLGA
;
A
#
# COMPACT_ATOMS: atom_id res chain seq x y z
N MET A 1 15.36 35.19 16.22
CA MET A 1 14.60 33.92 16.34
C MET A 1 13.10 34.09 16.05
N GLY A 2 12.43 35.15 16.53
CA GLY A 2 10.98 35.33 16.31
C GLY A 2 10.52 35.45 14.85
N LEU A 3 11.27 36.18 14.00
CA LEU A 3 10.93 36.34 12.58
C LEU A 3 10.97 35.01 11.82
N PHE A 4 11.99 34.19 12.05
CA PHE A 4 12.13 32.88 11.42
C PHE A 4 11.00 31.92 11.82
N ALA A 5 10.63 31.92 13.11
CA ALA A 5 9.51 31.12 13.60
C ALA A 5 8.17 31.58 12.97
N ALA A 6 7.96 32.89 12.84
CA ALA A 6 6.76 33.44 12.20
C ALA A 6 6.68 33.06 10.71
N VAL A 7 7.79 33.15 9.98
CA VAL A 7 7.85 32.73 8.56
C VAL A 7 7.55 31.23 8.40
N LEU A 8 8.11 30.37 9.27
CA LEU A 8 7.85 28.93 9.24
C LEU A 8 6.38 28.59 9.53
N LEU A 9 5.76 29.27 10.50
CA LEU A 9 4.34 29.06 10.81
C LEU A 9 3.44 29.52 9.67
N LEU A 10 3.80 30.63 9.02
CA LEU A 10 3.02 31.20 7.93
C LEU A 10 3.10 30.34 6.67
N THR A 11 4.27 29.79 6.35
CA THR A 11 4.43 28.83 5.23
C THR A 11 3.75 27.49 5.53
N ALA A 12 3.81 26.99 6.77
CA ALA A 12 3.09 25.79 7.18
C ALA A 12 1.56 25.98 7.11
N GLY A 13 1.07 27.16 7.49
CA GLY A 13 -0.35 27.54 7.37
C GLY A 13 -0.82 27.67 5.93
N LEU A 14 0.00 28.25 5.03
CA LEU A 14 -0.33 28.29 3.60
C LEU A 14 -0.32 26.89 2.97
N ALA A 15 0.62 26.03 3.38
CA ALA A 15 0.72 24.65 2.88
C ALA A 15 -0.43 23.74 3.33
N SER A 16 -1.11 24.08 4.42
CA SER A 16 -2.28 23.33 4.91
C SER A 16 -3.60 23.72 4.25
N LEU A 17 -3.61 24.77 3.42
CA LEU A 17 -4.81 25.18 2.68
C LEU A 17 -5.26 24.07 1.70
N PRO A 18 -6.56 23.71 1.69
CA PRO A 18 -7.12 22.69 0.78
C PRO A 18 -6.71 22.83 -0.70
N PRO A 19 -6.68 24.04 -1.32
CA PRO A 19 -6.28 24.17 -2.72
C PRO A 19 -4.80 23.86 -2.97
N VAL A 20 -3.91 24.11 -2.02
CA VAL A 20 -2.48 23.80 -2.15
C VAL A 20 -2.27 22.28 -2.08
N GLN A 21 -2.92 21.63 -1.12
CA GLN A 21 -2.87 20.17 -0.99
C GLN A 21 -3.42 19.46 -2.23
N ALA A 22 -4.50 19.97 -2.82
CA ALA A 22 -5.09 19.41 -4.03
C ALA A 22 -4.13 19.47 -5.22
N ARG A 23 -3.44 20.60 -5.41
CA ARG A 23 -2.44 20.77 -6.48
C ARG A 23 -1.22 19.86 -6.29
N VAL A 24 -0.72 19.75 -5.06
CA VAL A 24 0.37 18.84 -4.74
C VAL A 24 -0.02 17.40 -5.03
N LYS A 25 -1.22 16.97 -4.62
CA LYS A 25 -1.73 15.62 -4.92
C LYS A 25 -1.85 15.37 -6.43
N ALA A 26 -2.43 16.30 -7.18
CA ALA A 26 -2.58 16.16 -8.64
C ALA A 26 -1.22 16.05 -9.36
N ALA A 27 -0.25 16.88 -8.95
CA ALA A 27 1.11 16.81 -9.48
C ALA A 27 1.76 15.46 -9.15
N THR A 28 1.63 14.97 -7.92
CA THR A 28 2.20 13.67 -7.53
C THR A 28 1.60 12.51 -8.32
N THR A 29 0.28 12.46 -8.53
CA THR A 29 -0.35 11.37 -9.29
C THR A 29 0.07 11.38 -10.76
N THR A 30 0.24 12.56 -11.36
CA THR A 30 0.76 12.70 -12.73
C THR A 30 2.19 12.19 -12.83
N THR A 31 3.04 12.53 -11.85
CA THR A 31 4.43 12.06 -11.81
C THR A 31 4.52 10.55 -11.61
N GLU A 32 3.70 9.95 -10.74
CA GLU A 32 3.64 8.49 -10.58
C GLU A 32 3.18 7.79 -11.86
N ALA A 33 2.22 8.36 -12.58
CA ALA A 33 1.76 7.81 -13.87
C ALA A 33 2.86 7.81 -14.94
N LEU A 34 3.82 8.74 -14.84
CA LEU A 34 4.99 8.83 -15.71
C LEU A 34 6.18 7.97 -15.23
N GLY A 35 5.99 7.16 -14.19
CA GLY A 35 7.03 6.28 -13.63
C GLY A 35 7.97 6.96 -12.65
N GLY A 36 7.66 8.17 -12.19
CA GLY A 36 8.42 8.85 -11.14
C GLY A 36 8.11 8.28 -9.76
N GLU A 37 9.14 8.04 -8.97
CA GLU A 37 9.01 7.50 -7.61
C GLU A 37 8.65 8.64 -6.65
N VAL A 38 7.38 8.70 -6.24
CA VAL A 38 6.91 9.72 -5.29
C VAL A 38 7.17 9.22 -3.87
N PRO A 39 7.95 9.96 -3.05
CA PRO A 39 8.15 9.59 -1.66
C PRO A 39 6.81 9.67 -0.92
N ARG A 40 6.36 8.54 -0.38
CA ARG A 40 5.13 8.43 0.43
C ARG A 40 5.51 8.32 1.91
N PRO A 41 5.79 9.43 2.61
CA PRO A 41 6.37 9.44 3.96
C PRO A 41 5.47 8.80 5.03
N PHE A 42 4.18 8.64 4.77
CA PHE A 42 3.20 8.06 5.70
C PHE A 42 2.77 6.63 5.33
N THR A 43 3.57 5.94 4.52
CA THR A 43 3.30 4.55 4.16
C THR A 43 3.53 3.67 5.39
N SER A 44 2.51 2.92 5.81
CA SER A 44 2.69 1.94 6.88
C SER A 44 3.65 0.85 6.40
N SER A 45 4.64 0.54 7.24
CA SER A 45 5.44 -0.67 7.07
C SER A 45 4.51 -1.89 7.03
N ILE A 46 4.87 -2.88 6.22
CA ILE A 46 4.08 -4.09 5.99
C ILE A 46 4.85 -5.26 6.57
N THR A 47 4.18 -6.07 7.37
CA THR A 47 4.69 -7.39 7.77
C THR A 47 4.09 -8.44 6.84
N HIS A 48 4.94 -9.24 6.21
CA HIS A 48 4.54 -10.36 5.36
C HIS A 48 4.83 -11.66 6.11
N GLN A 49 3.85 -12.55 6.17
CA GLN A 49 3.95 -13.85 6.81
C GLN A 49 3.12 -14.88 6.05
N THR A 50 3.67 -16.07 5.86
CA THR A 50 2.88 -17.21 5.36
C THR A 50 2.12 -17.82 6.52
N VAL A 51 0.81 -18.00 6.36
CA VAL A 51 -0.09 -18.54 7.39
C VAL A 51 -1.02 -19.60 6.81
N THR A 52 -1.50 -20.48 7.66
CA THR A 52 -2.58 -21.42 7.34
C THR A 52 -3.81 -21.02 8.13
N LEU A 53 -4.91 -20.72 7.44
CA LEU A 53 -6.20 -20.36 8.01
C LEU A 53 -7.22 -21.43 7.57
N ASP A 54 -7.81 -22.15 8.52
CA ASP A 54 -8.81 -23.20 8.27
C ASP A 54 -8.40 -24.20 7.17
N GLY A 55 -7.13 -24.60 7.17
CA GLY A 55 -6.56 -25.55 6.19
C GLY A 55 -6.14 -24.92 4.86
N VAL A 56 -6.34 -23.62 4.66
CA VAL A 56 -5.89 -22.87 3.48
C VAL A 56 -4.58 -22.15 3.79
N THR A 57 -3.49 -22.56 3.14
CA THR A 57 -2.19 -21.88 3.23
C THR A 57 -2.17 -20.67 2.31
N GLY A 58 -1.58 -19.57 2.76
CA GLY A 58 -1.47 -18.35 1.96
C GLY A 58 -0.57 -17.30 2.59
N ASP A 59 -0.37 -16.22 1.86
CA ASP A 59 0.40 -15.07 2.31
C ASP A 59 -0.50 -14.03 2.98
N LEU A 60 -0.17 -13.66 4.21
CA LEU A 60 -0.85 -12.63 4.99
C LEU A 60 0.04 -11.38 5.08
N TYR A 61 -0.54 -10.25 4.68
CA TYR A 61 0.08 -8.93 4.73
C TYR A 61 -0.63 -8.10 5.79
N LEU A 62 0.11 -7.74 6.83
CA LEU A 62 -0.39 -6.96 7.96
C LEU A 62 0.20 -5.55 7.95
N PRO A 63 -0.64 -4.51 8.06
CA PRO A 63 -0.16 -3.15 8.27
C PRO A 63 0.41 -3.04 9.69
N GLN A 64 1.57 -2.41 9.83
CA GLN A 64 2.10 -2.09 11.16
C GLN A 64 1.31 -0.91 11.78
N GLY A 65 0.75 -1.10 12.97
CA GLY A 65 0.03 -0.06 13.73
C GLY A 65 -1.14 -0.60 14.56
N GLN A 66 -1.70 0.27 15.42
CA GLN A 66 -2.86 -0.06 16.25
C GLN A 66 -4.14 0.21 15.43
N ASN A 67 -4.95 -0.83 15.22
CA ASN A 67 -6.26 -0.85 14.55
C ASN A 67 -6.23 -1.02 13.00
N PRO A 68 -6.09 -2.27 12.49
CA PRO A 68 -6.23 -2.53 11.06
C PRO A 68 -7.67 -2.26 10.59
N ALA A 69 -7.80 -1.60 9.44
CA ALA A 69 -9.04 -1.49 8.67
C ALA A 69 -9.51 -2.90 8.24
N PRO A 70 -10.77 -3.08 7.78
CA PRO A 70 -11.33 -4.41 7.50
C PRO A 70 -10.44 -5.26 6.57
N ALA A 71 -10.42 -6.56 6.86
CA ALA A 71 -9.61 -7.52 6.13
C ALA A 71 -10.11 -7.69 4.67
N VAL A 72 -9.17 -7.94 3.77
CA VAL A 72 -9.43 -8.20 2.35
C VAL A 72 -8.81 -9.54 1.98
N VAL A 73 -9.57 -10.39 1.29
CA VAL A 73 -9.03 -11.62 0.67
C VAL A 73 -8.82 -11.35 -0.81
N VAL A 74 -7.60 -11.56 -1.30
CA VAL A 74 -7.25 -11.44 -2.72
C VAL A 74 -7.07 -12.83 -3.27
N LEU A 75 -8.03 -13.30 -4.06
CA LEU A 75 -7.95 -14.59 -4.73
C LEU A 75 -7.15 -14.42 -6.04
N PRO A 76 -5.91 -14.92 -6.14
CA PRO A 76 -5.18 -14.87 -7.40
C PRO A 76 -5.90 -15.74 -8.44
N GLY A 77 -6.02 -15.26 -9.68
CA GLY A 77 -6.49 -16.10 -10.80
C GLY A 77 -5.44 -17.16 -11.19
N ALA A 78 -5.52 -17.68 -12.41
CA ALA A 78 -4.48 -18.53 -12.98
C ALA A 78 -3.20 -17.72 -13.27
N THR A 79 -2.45 -17.40 -12.22
CA THR A 79 -1.14 -16.75 -12.30
C THR A 79 -0.05 -17.83 -12.33
N PRO A 80 0.96 -17.74 -13.22
CA PRO A 80 2.00 -18.76 -13.34
C PRO A 80 2.79 -18.99 -12.04
N GLN A 81 2.86 -17.97 -11.19
CA GLN A 81 3.60 -17.99 -9.92
C GLN A 81 2.68 -17.97 -8.69
N GLY A 82 1.36 -18.17 -8.88
CA GLY A 82 0.38 -18.21 -7.80
C GLY A 82 0.41 -16.92 -6.95
N PRO A 83 0.40 -17.04 -5.60
CA PRO A 83 0.51 -15.92 -4.68
C PRO A 83 1.77 -15.05 -4.84
N ARG A 84 2.85 -15.64 -5.39
CA ARG A 84 4.16 -14.98 -5.56
C ARG A 84 4.28 -14.18 -6.85
N ASP A 85 3.24 -14.19 -7.70
CA ASP A 85 3.23 -13.38 -8.92
C ASP A 85 3.43 -11.88 -8.56
N PRO A 86 4.39 -11.18 -9.19
CA PRO A 86 4.69 -9.79 -8.87
C PRO A 86 3.48 -8.86 -8.92
N ARG A 87 2.47 -9.17 -9.75
CA ARG A 87 1.22 -8.41 -9.84
C ARG A 87 0.36 -8.59 -8.59
N VAL A 88 0.30 -9.81 -8.06
CA VAL A 88 -0.42 -10.16 -6.84
C VAL A 88 0.25 -9.54 -5.62
N VAL A 89 1.58 -9.71 -5.51
CA VAL A 89 2.39 -9.12 -4.42
C VAL A 89 2.25 -7.59 -4.40
N ARG A 90 2.31 -6.94 -5.57
CA ARG A 90 2.15 -5.48 -5.68
C ARG A 90 0.76 -5.02 -5.25
N LEU A 91 -0.29 -5.75 -5.64
CA LEU A 91 -1.67 -5.44 -5.25
C LEU A 91 -1.88 -5.61 -3.74
N ALA A 92 -1.48 -6.75 -3.19
CA ALA A 92 -1.61 -7.04 -1.75
C ALA A 92 -0.82 -6.04 -0.91
N GLY A 93 0.41 -5.70 -1.34
CA GLY A 93 1.22 -4.67 -0.70
C GLY A 93 0.58 -3.29 -0.76
N ALA A 94 0.03 -2.88 -1.92
CA ALA A 94 -0.65 -1.59 -2.05
C ALA A 94 -1.89 -1.48 -1.14
N LEU A 95 -2.68 -2.55 -1.04
CA LEU A 95 -3.84 -2.63 -0.16
C LEU A 95 -3.43 -2.60 1.32
N SER A 96 -2.36 -3.32 1.68
CA SER A 96 -1.86 -3.36 3.06
C SER A 96 -1.31 -2.02 3.52
N ARG A 97 -0.60 -1.29 2.64
CA ARG A 97 -0.19 0.12 2.88
C ARG A 97 -1.36 1.07 3.13
N GLY A 98 -2.56 0.71 2.67
CA GLY A 98 -3.82 1.38 2.96
C GLY A 98 -4.43 1.02 4.32
N LYS A 99 -3.65 0.43 5.24
CA LYS A 99 -4.06 -0.06 6.57
C LYS A 99 -5.03 -1.25 6.56
N ARG A 100 -5.07 -2.06 5.50
CA ARG A 100 -5.92 -3.27 5.43
C ARG A 100 -5.10 -4.52 5.73
N ALA A 101 -5.64 -5.46 6.49
CA ALA A 101 -5.08 -6.82 6.54
C ALA A 101 -5.43 -7.53 5.23
N VAL A 102 -4.45 -8.13 4.54
CA VAL A 102 -4.68 -8.77 3.24
C VAL A 102 -4.23 -10.22 3.27
N PHE A 103 -5.12 -11.16 2.98
CA PHE A 103 -4.79 -12.57 2.85
C PHE A 103 -4.85 -13.01 1.38
N VAL A 104 -3.81 -13.69 0.92
CA VAL A 104 -3.65 -14.21 -0.44
C VAL A 104 -3.50 -15.73 -0.35
N PRO A 105 -4.57 -16.52 -0.55
CA PRO A 105 -4.48 -17.97 -0.49
C PRO A 105 -3.67 -18.53 -1.65
N ASP A 106 -2.92 -19.60 -1.37
CA ASP A 106 -2.32 -20.45 -2.39
C ASP A 106 -3.39 -21.36 -2.97
N LEU A 107 -3.96 -20.91 -4.07
CA LEU A 107 -4.86 -21.72 -4.87
C LEU A 107 -3.95 -22.61 -5.73
N HIS A 108 -4.02 -23.92 -5.53
CA HIS A 108 -3.34 -24.94 -6.35
C HIS A 108 -3.89 -24.99 -7.80
N LEU A 109 -4.19 -23.84 -8.38
CA LEU A 109 -4.61 -23.60 -9.76
C LEU A 109 -3.41 -23.28 -10.65
N HIS A 110 -2.18 -23.58 -10.20
CA HIS A 110 -1.01 -23.57 -11.07
C HIS A 110 -1.29 -24.53 -12.22
N CYS A 111 -1.08 -24.05 -13.45
CA CYS A 111 -1.28 -24.87 -14.64
C CYS A 111 -0.46 -26.16 -14.48
N LEU A 112 -1.17 -27.28 -14.31
CA LEU A 112 -0.60 -28.62 -14.28
C LEU A 112 -0.06 -28.92 -15.68
N GLY A 113 1.22 -28.62 -15.92
CA GLY A 113 1.92 -28.95 -17.17
C GLY A 113 1.90 -27.87 -18.23
N ALA A 114 3.05 -27.25 -18.43
CA ALA A 114 3.59 -26.87 -19.73
C ALA A 114 5.12 -26.98 -19.66
#